data_AF-A0A1J3FH83-F1
#
_entry.id   AF-A0A1J3FH83-F1
#
_cell.length_a   1.000
_cell.length_b   1.000
_cell.length_c   1.000
_cell.angle_alpha   90.00
_cell.angle_beta   90.00
_cell.angle_gamma   90.00
#
_symmetry.space_group_name_H-M   'P 1'
#
loop_
_entity.id
_entity.type
_entity.pdbx_description
1 polymer ?
#
loop_
_entity_poly.entity_id
_entity_poly.type
_entity_poly.pdbx_seq_one_letter_code
_entity_poly.pdbx_strand_id
1 'polypeptide(L)'
;EKQSPRGVSTARKGKGQSTSRDELAEIRARLEKSDNEAKLLRSQIHRALSSAPEIAQICEDAEHTPFSAKVMGARIMDPGKLSIQKYDGSTNPKDHINAFRVALSRAKFRNAEEK
;
A
#
# COMPACT_ATOMS: atom_id res chain seq x y z
N GLU A 1 22.98 1.75 -90.65
CA GLU A 1 21.58 1.49 -90.29
C GLU A 1 21.52 0.76 -88.96
N LYS A 2 20.87 1.39 -87.94
CA LYS A 2 20.22 0.83 -86.72
C LYS A 2 21.06 -0.05 -85.75
N GLN A 3 20.93 -0.08 -84.42
CA GLN A 3 20.38 0.74 -83.32
C GLN A 3 20.84 0.00 -82.01
N SER A 4 21.15 0.71 -80.92
CA SER A 4 21.35 0.20 -79.53
C SER A 4 19.97 -0.10 -78.87
N PRO A 5 19.79 -0.64 -77.61
CA PRO A 5 20.74 -0.88 -76.51
C PRO A 5 20.48 -2.10 -75.56
N ARG A 6 21.34 -2.18 -74.53
CA ARG A 6 21.28 -2.86 -73.21
C ARG A 6 19.88 -3.24 -72.67
N GLY A 7 19.82 -4.41 -72.02
CA GLY A 7 18.78 -4.75 -71.04
C GLY A 7 19.38 -5.46 -69.82
N VAL A 8 19.62 -4.71 -68.74
CA VAL A 8 19.88 -5.26 -67.40
C VAL A 8 18.54 -5.79 -66.86
N SER A 9 18.44 -7.10 -66.63
CA SER A 9 17.32 -7.71 -65.91
C SER A 9 17.47 -7.45 -64.41
N THR A 10 16.98 -6.30 -63.94
CA THR A 10 16.68 -6.09 -62.53
C THR A 10 15.19 -6.28 -62.24
N ALA A 11 14.93 -7.23 -61.34
CA ALA A 11 13.90 -7.23 -60.31
C ALA A 11 12.44 -6.98 -60.73
N ARG A 12 11.64 -8.06 -60.73
CA ARG A 12 10.19 -8.00 -60.47
C ARG A 12 9.74 -9.18 -59.61
N LYS A 13 10.00 -9.09 -58.30
CA LYS A 13 9.29 -9.88 -57.27
C LYS A 13 9.42 -9.15 -55.94
N GLY A 14 8.43 -8.33 -55.57
CA GLY A 14 8.55 -7.52 -54.35
C GLY A 14 7.30 -6.82 -53.83
N LYS A 15 6.14 -6.89 -54.51
CA LYS A 15 4.96 -6.09 -54.12
C LYS A 15 3.97 -6.79 -53.18
N GLY A 16 3.86 -8.11 -53.20
CA GLY A 16 2.94 -8.86 -52.32
C GLY A 16 3.59 -9.39 -51.03
N GLN A 17 4.91 -9.46 -50.99
CA GLN A 17 5.66 -9.98 -49.84
C GLN A 17 5.96 -8.88 -48.80
N SER A 18 6.02 -7.62 -49.25
CA SER A 18 6.18 -6.45 -48.39
C SER A 18 4.91 -6.15 -47.60
N THR A 19 3.74 -6.16 -48.25
CA THR A 19 2.44 -5.90 -47.62
C THR A 19 2.12 -6.88 -46.49
N SER A 20 2.32 -8.18 -46.69
CA SER A 20 2.09 -9.17 -45.62
C SER A 20 3.07 -9.04 -44.45
N ARG A 21 4.30 -8.55 -44.70
CA ARG A 21 5.27 -8.29 -43.64
C ARG A 21 4.89 -7.06 -42.81
N ASP A 22 4.36 -6.03 -43.47
CA ASP A 22 3.90 -4.79 -42.83
C ASP A 22 2.67 -5.06 -41.95
N GLU A 23 1.70 -5.86 -42.44
CA GLU A 23 0.54 -6.30 -41.65
C GLU A 23 0.95 -7.10 -40.40
N LEU A 24 1.93 -8.00 -40.51
CA LEU A 24 2.45 -8.75 -39.36
C LEU A 24 3.19 -7.85 -38.37
N ALA A 25 3.85 -6.79 -38.84
CA ALA A 25 4.50 -5.81 -37.97
C ALA A 25 3.46 -4.99 -37.21
N GLU A 26 2.37 -4.59 -37.87
CA GLU A 26 1.26 -3.88 -37.24
C GLU A 26 0.55 -4.73 -36.18
N ILE A 27 0.31 -6.01 -36.45
CA ILE A 27 -0.27 -6.95 -35.48
C ILE A 27 0.63 -7.09 -34.24
N ARG A 28 1.96 -7.22 -34.43
CA ARG A 28 2.91 -7.29 -33.31
C ARG A 28 2.90 -6.00 -32.49
N ALA A 29 2.94 -4.84 -33.15
CA ALA A 29 2.89 -3.55 -32.46
C ALA A 29 1.60 -3.39 -31.64
N ARG A 30 0.47 -3.87 -32.17
CA ARG A 30 -0.81 -3.85 -31.47
C ARG A 30 -0.82 -4.80 -30.26
N LEU A 31 -0.19 -5.98 -30.37
CA LEU A 31 -0.06 -6.92 -29.26
C LEU A 31 0.84 -6.34 -28.15
N GLU A 32 1.99 -5.77 -28.51
CA GLU A 32 2.89 -5.10 -27.56
C GLU A 32 2.20 -3.94 -26.84
N LYS A 33 1.42 -3.15 -27.58
CA LYS A 33 0.61 -2.08 -26.99
C LYS A 33 -0.39 -2.64 -25.97
N SER A 34 -1.13 -3.68 -26.33
CA SER A 34 -2.10 -4.33 -25.45
C SER A 34 -1.43 -4.90 -24.18
N ASP A 35 -0.26 -5.53 -24.32
CA ASP A 35 0.50 -6.07 -23.19
C ASP A 35 0.97 -4.97 -22.22
N ASN A 36 1.42 -3.84 -22.77
CA ASN A 36 1.84 -2.69 -21.98
C ASN A 36 0.66 -2.05 -21.22
N GLU A 37 -0.50 -1.94 -21.87
CA GLU A 37 -1.73 -1.47 -21.23
C GLU A 37 -2.18 -2.41 -20.10
N ALA A 38 -2.14 -3.72 -20.32
CA ALA A 38 -2.48 -4.71 -19.30
C ALA A 38 -1.55 -4.64 -18.08
N LYS A 39 -0.24 -4.45 -18.29
CA LYS A 39 0.75 -4.25 -17.22
C LYS A 39 0.47 -2.97 -16.44
N LEU A 40 0.16 -1.87 -17.14
CA LEU A 40 -0.17 -0.59 -16.52
C LEU A 40 -1.41 -0.71 -15.63
N LEU A 41 -2.49 -1.30 -16.14
CA LEU A 41 -3.73 -1.50 -15.38
C LEU A 41 -3.47 -2.36 -14.14
N ARG A 42 -2.73 -3.46 -14.28
CA ARG A 42 -2.36 -4.32 -13.14
C ARG A 42 -1.57 -3.54 -12.09
N SER A 43 -0.64 -2.67 -12.50
CA SER A 43 0.11 -1.82 -11.58
C SER A 43 -0.78 -0.80 -10.87
N GLN A 44 -1.75 -0.20 -11.57
CA GLN A 44 -2.69 0.75 -10.97
C GLN A 44 -3.60 0.05 -9.96
N ILE A 45 -4.12 -1.12 -10.31
CA ILE A 45 -4.93 -1.95 -9.40
C ILE A 45 -4.09 -2.37 -8.19
N HIS A 46 -2.87 -2.86 -8.39
CA HIS A 46 -1.99 -3.23 -7.28
C HIS A 46 -1.72 -2.03 -6.38
N ARG A 47 -1.47 -0.83 -6.94
CA ARG A 47 -1.28 0.38 -6.15
C ARG A 47 -2.53 0.79 -5.37
N ALA A 48 -3.71 0.70 -5.98
CA ALA A 48 -4.99 1.04 -5.34
C ALA A 48 -5.42 0.00 -4.28
N LEU A 49 -5.09 -1.27 -4.47
CA LEU A 49 -5.36 -2.34 -3.50
C LEU A 49 -4.28 -2.44 -2.41
N SER A 50 -3.03 -2.08 -2.74
CA SER A 50 -1.90 -2.05 -1.80
C SER A 50 -1.85 -0.76 -1.00
N SER A 51 -2.46 0.33 -1.48
CA SER A 51 -2.78 1.42 -0.57
C SER A 51 -3.68 0.81 0.50
N ALA A 52 -3.26 0.91 1.75
CA ALA A 52 -4.05 0.57 2.90
C ALA A 52 -4.66 1.88 3.43
N PRO A 53 -5.68 2.45 2.74
CA PRO A 53 -6.25 3.73 3.11
C PRO A 53 -6.78 3.70 4.55
N GLU A 54 -7.29 2.55 4.98
CA GLU A 54 -7.74 2.32 6.35
C GLU A 54 -6.57 2.44 7.36
N ILE A 55 -5.37 1.92 7.04
CA ILE A 55 -4.19 2.08 7.90
C ILE A 55 -3.74 3.54 7.91
N ALA A 56 -3.67 4.19 6.74
CA ALA A 56 -3.28 5.60 6.65
C ALA A 56 -4.25 6.50 7.43
N GLN A 57 -5.56 6.23 7.33
CA GLN A 57 -6.59 6.93 8.07
C GLN A 57 -6.49 6.69 9.58
N ILE A 58 -6.30 5.43 10.02
CA ILE A 58 -6.08 5.12 11.44
C ILE A 58 -4.81 5.81 11.97
N CYS A 59 -3.75 5.88 11.14
CA CYS A 59 -2.53 6.59 11.49
C CYS A 59 -2.79 8.09 11.66
N GLU A 60 -3.44 8.74 10.69
CA GLU A 60 -3.82 10.15 10.73
C GLU A 60 -4.72 10.46 11.94
N ASP A 61 -5.74 9.63 12.18
CA ASP A 61 -6.61 9.75 13.36
C ASP A 61 -5.84 9.60 14.69
N ALA A 62 -4.77 8.78 14.70
CA ALA A 62 -3.94 8.52 15.87
C ALA A 62 -2.75 9.50 16.04
N GLU A 63 -2.44 10.33 15.04
CA GLU A 63 -1.29 11.26 15.07
C GLU A 63 -1.36 12.25 16.26
N HIS A 64 -2.57 12.55 16.74
CA HIS A 64 -2.77 13.42 17.90
C HIS A 64 -2.84 12.68 19.24
N THR A 65 -3.10 11.36 19.23
CA THR A 65 -3.15 10.52 20.44
C THR A 65 -3.11 9.04 20.05
N PRO A 66 -2.18 8.24 20.60
CA PRO A 66 -2.12 6.80 20.33
C PRO A 66 -3.27 6.02 21.00
N PHE A 67 -4.19 6.70 21.69
CA PHE A 67 -5.30 6.11 22.41
C PHE A 67 -6.63 6.30 21.67
N SER A 68 -7.40 5.23 21.54
CA SER A 68 -8.77 5.31 21.01
C SER A 68 -9.68 6.14 21.93
N ALA A 69 -10.78 6.65 21.38
CA ALA A 69 -11.78 7.42 22.14
C ALA A 69 -12.28 6.67 23.40
N LYS A 70 -12.38 5.33 23.31
CA LYS A 70 -12.74 4.47 24.45
C LYS A 70 -11.71 4.54 25.58
N VAL A 71 -10.42 4.52 25.25
CA VAL A 71 -9.34 4.62 26.24
C VAL A 71 -9.23 6.03 26.79
N MET A 72 -9.35 7.06 25.95
CA MET A 72 -9.37 8.46 26.39
C MET A 72 -10.56 8.77 27.32
N GLY A 73 -11.72 8.17 27.06
CA GLY A 73 -12.93 8.31 27.87
C GLY A 73 -12.92 7.49 29.16
N ALA A 74 -11.96 6.57 29.33
CA ALA A 74 -11.89 5.74 30.52
C ALA A 74 -11.58 6.60 31.76
N ARG A 75 -12.48 6.59 32.74
CA ARG A 75 -12.31 7.32 34.01
C ARG A 75 -12.16 6.31 35.14
N ILE A 76 -11.17 6.53 36.00
CA ILE A 76 -11.04 5.80 37.26
C ILE A 76 -12.07 6.37 38.23
N MET A 77 -12.90 5.51 38.83
CA MET A 77 -13.97 5.93 39.76
C MET A 77 -13.43 6.55 41.04
N ASP A 78 -12.31 6.03 41.55
CA ASP A 78 -11.69 6.48 42.80
C ASP A 78 -10.17 6.60 42.60
N PRO A 79 -9.70 7.72 42.03
CA PRO A 79 -8.28 7.93 41.75
C PRO A 79 -7.41 7.87 43.01
N GLY A 80 -7.95 8.28 44.16
CA GLY A 80 -7.21 8.30 45.43
C GLY A 80 -6.87 6.90 45.95
N LYS A 81 -7.64 5.87 45.56
CA LYS A 81 -7.32 4.47 45.88
C LYS A 81 -6.31 3.83 44.93
N LEU A 82 -6.07 4.43 43.77
CA LEU A 82 -5.06 3.97 42.84
C LEU A 82 -3.70 4.59 43.20
N SER A 83 -3.01 3.97 44.16
CA SER A 83 -1.64 4.38 44.49
C SER A 83 -0.66 3.80 43.47
N ILE A 84 -0.36 4.60 42.45
CA ILE A 84 0.75 4.31 41.52
C ILE A 84 1.98 5.02 42.07
N GLN A 85 2.91 4.24 42.62
CA GLN A 85 4.21 4.74 43.05
C GLN A 85 5.04 5.12 41.82
N LYS A 86 5.75 6.25 41.88
CA LYS A 86 6.72 6.63 40.85
C LYS A 86 7.91 5.68 40.92
N TYR A 87 8.40 5.22 39.76
CA TYR A 87 9.65 4.47 39.71
C TYR A 87 10.84 5.41 39.92
N ASP A 88 11.64 5.15 40.96
CA ASP A 88 12.83 5.92 41.34
C ASP A 88 14.14 5.28 40.86
N GLY A 89 14.07 4.08 40.26
CA GLY A 89 15.24 3.32 39.82
C GLY A 89 15.98 2.56 40.92
N SER A 90 15.54 2.64 42.18
CA SER A 90 16.20 1.98 43.31
C SER A 90 15.76 0.52 43.49
N THR A 91 14.57 0.18 43.02
CA THR A 91 13.97 -1.15 43.13
C THR A 91 14.11 -1.93 41.82
N ASN A 92 14.01 -3.27 41.90
CA ASN A 92 14.01 -4.13 40.72
C ASN A 92 12.86 -3.73 39.76
N PRO A 93 13.15 -3.41 38.48
CA PRO A 93 12.12 -2.99 37.52
C PRO A 93 10.95 -3.98 37.39
N LYS A 94 11.23 -5.30 37.48
CA LYS A 94 10.19 -6.32 37.37
C LYS A 94 9.19 -6.24 38.52
N ASP A 95 9.70 -6.04 39.73
CA ASP A 95 8.87 -5.97 40.93
C ASP A 95 8.04 -4.69 40.92
N HIS A 96 8.62 -3.57 40.47
CA HIS A 96 7.90 -2.32 40.29
C HIS A 96 6.75 -2.44 39.28
N ILE A 97 7.00 -3.05 38.11
CA ILE A 97 5.96 -3.29 37.08
C ILE A 97 4.87 -4.22 37.62
N ASN A 98 5.23 -5.25 38.38
CA ASN A 98 4.25 -6.15 38.98
C ASN A 98 3.37 -5.42 40.00
N ALA A 99 3.96 -4.60 40.88
CA ALA A 99 3.21 -3.77 41.82
C ALA A 99 2.25 -2.81 41.11
N PHE A 100 2.71 -2.16 40.03
CA PHE A 100 1.89 -1.29 39.19
C PHE A 100 0.70 -2.04 38.59
N ARG A 101 0.92 -3.24 38.01
CA ARG A 101 -0.15 -4.09 37.45
C ARG A 101 -1.19 -4.49 38.51
N VAL A 102 -0.74 -4.82 39.71
CA VAL A 102 -1.63 -5.15 40.84
C VAL A 102 -2.44 -3.93 41.30
N ALA A 103 -1.84 -2.73 41.30
CA ALA A 103 -2.56 -1.51 41.62
C ALA A 103 -3.65 -1.22 40.58
N LEU A 104 -3.32 -1.33 39.28
CA LEU A 104 -4.28 -1.14 38.19
C LEU A 104 -5.41 -2.16 38.20
N SER A 105 -5.15 -3.43 38.49
CA SER A 105 -6.19 -4.46 38.53
C SER A 105 -7.21 -4.25 39.66
N ARG A 106 -6.83 -3.51 40.71
CA ARG A 106 -7.73 -3.10 41.80
C ARG A 106 -8.50 -1.82 41.49
N ALA A 107 -8.09 -1.06 40.46
CA ALA A 107 -8.78 0.14 40.07
C ALA A 107 -10.16 -0.19 39.51
N LYS A 108 -11.18 0.52 39.99
CA LYS A 108 -12.52 0.48 39.38
C LYS A 108 -12.58 1.54 38.31
N PHE A 109 -12.86 1.13 37.08
CA PHE A 109 -13.10 2.03 35.95
C PHE A 109 -14.59 2.24 35.77
N ARG A 110 -15.01 3.48 35.49
CA ARG A 110 -16.38 3.79 35.10
C ARG A 110 -16.55 3.44 33.63
N ASN A 111 -17.66 2.79 33.29
CA ASN A 111 -17.97 2.58 31.87
C ASN A 111 -18.27 3.94 31.23
N ALA A 112 -17.66 4.21 30.07
CA ALA A 112 -17.92 5.45 29.33
C ALA A 112 -19.39 5.57 28.87
N GLU A 113 -20.12 4.46 28.83
CA GLU A 113 -21.53 4.36 28.42
C GLU A 113 -22.54 4.50 29.59
N GLU A 114 -22.07 4.46 30.84
CA GLU A 114 -22.92 4.70 32.02
C GLU A 114 -23.05 6.22 32.29
N LYS A 115 -23.96 6.85 31.54
CA LYS A 115 -24.48 8.19 31.84
C LYS A 115 -25.48 8.15 32.98
#